data_AF-A0A838FN48-F1
#
_entry.id   AF-A0A838FN48-F1
#
_cell.length_a   1.000
_cell.length_b   1.000
_cell.length_c   1.000
_cell.angle_alpha   90.00
_cell.angle_beta   90.00
_cell.angle_gamma   90.00
#
_symmetry.space_group_name_H-M   'P 1'
#
loop_
_entity.id
_entity.type
_entity.pdbx_description
1 polymer ?
#
loop_
_entity_poly.entity_id
_entity_poly.type
_entity_poly.pdbx_seq_one_letter_code
_entity_poly.pdbx_strand_id
1 'polypeptide(L)'
;MKRLFVTLVLLLIGAVAGVYVHWTWKRPLSPSGGRYYFQRVELPVPSFRQGDERWRADPIGGVPENGTLGSVGCAVAAAAMVFQSYGIDTDPQQLNWFLTDKGGYTERGWLYWERAAWWAPDRVQHVYEDLPSYHLIDSNLARGNPVIVRVRYSSGITHFVVIAGKQGFDYLVRDPGAGA
;
A
#
# COMPACT_ATOMS: atom_id res chain seq x y z
N MET A 1 1.03 -50.83 -2.69
CA MET A 1 -0.01 -49.78 -2.71
C MET A 1 -0.01 -48.90 -1.45
N LYS A 2 -0.12 -49.44 -0.22
CA LYS A 2 -0.15 -48.61 1.02
C LYS A 2 1.07 -47.69 1.23
N ARG A 3 2.29 -48.17 0.97
CA ARG A 3 3.52 -47.35 1.11
C ARG A 3 3.56 -46.19 0.11
N LEU A 4 3.24 -46.45 -1.16
CA LEU A 4 3.16 -45.42 -2.20
C LEU A 4 2.09 -44.37 -1.87
N PHE A 5 0.93 -44.80 -1.40
CA PHE A 5 -0.14 -43.90 -0.97
C PHE A 5 0.29 -42.98 0.18
N VAL A 6 0.92 -43.54 1.22
CA VAL A 6 1.46 -42.76 2.35
C VAL A 6 2.50 -41.74 1.87
N THR A 7 3.42 -42.14 1.00
CA THR A 7 4.43 -41.22 0.44
C THR A 7 3.77 -40.08 -0.34
N LEU A 8 2.78 -40.36 -1.18
CA LEU A 8 2.06 -39.32 -1.95
C LEU A 8 1.32 -38.34 -1.03
N VAL A 9 0.68 -38.84 0.03
CA VAL A 9 0.01 -37.99 1.03
C VAL A 9 1.02 -37.09 1.74
N LEU A 10 2.18 -37.61 2.15
CA LEU A 10 3.21 -36.81 2.81
C LEU A 10 3.79 -35.73 1.88
N LEU A 11 4.01 -36.05 0.60
CA LEU A 11 4.45 -35.07 -0.39
C LEU A 11 3.41 -33.96 -0.59
N LEU A 12 2.12 -34.31 -0.65
CA LEU A 12 1.04 -33.34 -0.76
C LEU A 12 0.99 -32.42 0.47
N ILE A 13 1.07 -32.98 1.68
CA ILE A 13 1.10 -32.19 2.92
C ILE A 13 2.30 -31.24 2.93
N GLY A 14 3.49 -31.73 2.56
CA GLY A 14 4.69 -30.91 2.46
C GLY A 14 4.55 -29.76 1.45
N ALA A 15 3.97 -30.03 0.28
CA ALA A 15 3.70 -29.01 -0.73
C ALA A 15 2.71 -27.96 -0.23
N VAL A 16 1.60 -28.38 0.40
CA VAL A 16 0.60 -27.47 0.98
C VAL A 16 1.22 -26.61 2.08
N ALA A 17 2.01 -27.20 2.97
CA ALA A 17 2.72 -26.48 4.01
C ALA A 17 3.72 -25.46 3.42
N GLY A 18 4.46 -25.84 2.37
CA GLY A 18 5.38 -24.96 1.67
C GLY A 18 4.67 -23.75 1.03
N VAL A 19 3.53 -23.97 0.38
CA VAL A 19 2.70 -22.90 -0.18
C VAL A 19 2.14 -21.99 0.92
N TYR A 20 1.64 -22.56 2.01
CA TYR A 20 1.13 -21.80 3.15
C TYR A 20 2.21 -20.91 3.75
N VAL A 21 3.39 -21.48 4.05
CA VAL A 21 4.54 -20.73 4.56
C VAL A 21 4.95 -19.64 3.58
N HIS A 22 5.05 -19.95 2.28
CA HIS A 22 5.39 -18.95 1.25
C HIS A 22 4.39 -17.78 1.23
N TRP A 23 3.11 -18.06 1.43
CA TRP A 23 2.03 -17.08 1.40
C TRP A 23 1.99 -16.20 2.65
N THR A 24 2.26 -16.77 3.83
CA THR A 24 2.19 -16.05 5.11
C THR A 24 3.50 -15.38 5.53
N TRP A 25 4.63 -15.83 5.01
CA TRP A 25 5.95 -15.33 5.43
C TRP A 25 6.15 -13.86 5.03
N LYS A 26 6.43 -13.03 6.03
CA LYS A 26 6.77 -11.61 5.88
C LYS A 26 8.19 -11.44 5.35
N ARG A 27 8.33 -10.82 4.17
CA ARG A 27 9.62 -10.55 3.48
C ARG A 27 9.40 -9.61 2.30
N PRO A 28 10.45 -9.05 1.67
CA PRO A 28 10.32 -8.42 0.35
C PRO A 28 9.67 -9.38 -0.66
N LEU A 29 8.69 -8.88 -1.43
CA LEU A 29 7.88 -9.69 -2.34
C LEU A 29 8.17 -9.33 -3.80
N SER A 30 7.89 -10.29 -4.68
CA SER A 30 7.70 -10.00 -6.11
C SER A 30 6.41 -9.17 -6.29
N PRO A 31 6.32 -8.29 -7.30
CA PRO A 31 5.08 -7.57 -7.63
C PRO A 31 3.94 -8.48 -8.12
N SER A 32 4.20 -9.79 -8.29
CA SER A 32 3.21 -10.81 -8.63
C SER A 32 3.34 -12.03 -7.70
N GLY A 33 2.23 -12.59 -7.24
CA GLY A 33 2.24 -13.82 -6.43
C GLY A 33 1.03 -13.97 -5.53
N GLY A 34 1.15 -14.74 -4.45
CA GLY A 34 0.07 -14.96 -3.49
C GLY A 34 -1.05 -15.87 -3.98
N ARG A 35 -2.26 -15.70 -3.45
CA ARG A 35 -3.45 -16.43 -3.90
C ARG A 35 -3.81 -16.01 -5.32
N TYR A 36 -4.18 -16.96 -6.17
CA TYR A 36 -4.70 -16.68 -7.50
C TYR A 36 -6.13 -16.12 -7.44
N TYR A 37 -6.37 -15.02 -8.17
CA TYR A 37 -7.67 -14.39 -8.31
C TYR A 37 -8.28 -14.77 -9.66
N PHE A 38 -9.28 -15.67 -9.64
CA PHE A 38 -10.00 -16.11 -10.84
C PHE A 38 -10.84 -15.01 -11.48
N GLN A 39 -11.23 -14.01 -10.70
CA GLN A 39 -11.91 -12.82 -11.17
C GLN A 39 -11.09 -11.60 -10.77
N ARG A 40 -11.06 -10.59 -11.64
CA ARG A 40 -10.44 -9.30 -11.33
C ARG A 40 -11.20 -8.67 -10.16
N VAL A 41 -10.47 -8.37 -9.10
CA VAL A 41 -10.94 -7.52 -8.00
C VAL A 41 -10.27 -6.17 -8.17
N GLU A 42 -11.07 -5.11 -8.24
CA GLU A 42 -10.57 -3.74 -8.33
C GLU A 42 -11.45 -2.84 -7.47
N LEU A 43 -10.82 -2.21 -6.50
CA LEU A 43 -11.42 -1.26 -5.58
C LEU A 43 -11.44 0.13 -6.25
N PRO A 44 -12.46 0.97 -5.97
CA PRO A 44 -12.60 2.30 -6.57
C PRO A 44 -11.64 3.32 -5.94
N VAL A 45 -10.33 3.01 -5.98
CA VAL A 45 -9.27 3.90 -5.53
C VAL A 45 -8.99 4.91 -6.64
N PRO A 46 -9.16 6.23 -6.39
CA PRO A 46 -8.85 7.25 -7.38
C PRO A 46 -7.34 7.30 -7.65
N SER A 47 -6.96 8.05 -8.68
CA SER A 47 -5.55 8.28 -8.99
C SER A 47 -5.19 9.73 -8.71
N PHE A 48 -4.33 9.95 -7.73
CA PHE A 48 -3.75 11.26 -7.43
C PHE A 48 -2.27 11.26 -7.79
N ARG A 49 -1.88 12.20 -8.66
CA ARG A 49 -0.48 12.41 -9.02
C ARG A 49 0.15 13.37 -8.02
N GLN A 50 1.23 12.98 -7.37
CA GLN A 50 1.93 13.86 -6.43
C GLN A 50 2.43 15.14 -7.13
N GLY A 51 2.73 15.07 -8.43
CA GLY A 51 3.20 16.17 -9.27
C GLY A 51 2.10 17.01 -9.95
N ASP A 52 0.83 16.87 -9.56
CA ASP A 52 -0.28 17.70 -10.07
C ASP A 52 -0.03 19.19 -9.77
N GLU A 53 -0.35 20.07 -10.72
CA GLU A 53 -0.09 21.51 -10.64
C GLU A 53 -0.75 22.18 -9.44
N ARG A 54 -1.88 21.65 -8.97
CA ARG A 54 -2.62 22.19 -7.82
C ARG A 54 -1.83 22.19 -6.53
N TRP A 55 -0.91 21.24 -6.36
CA TRP A 55 -0.23 21.00 -5.08
C TRP A 55 1.24 20.64 -5.17
N ARG A 56 1.80 20.40 -6.36
CA ARG A 56 3.20 20.01 -6.56
C ARG A 56 4.22 20.93 -5.89
N ALA A 57 3.87 22.19 -5.67
CA ALA A 57 4.73 23.20 -5.08
C ALA A 57 4.63 23.28 -3.55
N ASP A 58 3.64 22.63 -2.94
CA ASP A 58 3.41 22.72 -1.50
C ASP A 58 4.52 22.00 -0.73
N PRO A 59 5.17 22.67 0.24
CA PRO A 59 6.22 22.07 1.05
C PRO A 59 5.64 20.98 1.97
N ILE A 60 6.38 19.89 2.14
CA ILE A 60 6.03 18.83 3.09
C ILE A 60 6.18 19.35 4.51
N GLY A 61 5.10 19.26 5.30
CA GLY A 61 5.11 19.71 6.68
C GLY A 61 5.30 21.22 6.85
N GLY A 62 5.09 22.02 5.79
CA GLY A 62 5.37 23.46 5.82
C GLY A 62 6.85 23.82 5.83
N VAL A 63 7.75 22.84 5.64
CA VAL A 63 9.21 23.01 5.72
C VAL A 63 9.83 22.81 4.33
N PRO A 64 10.29 23.86 3.64
CA PRO A 64 10.85 23.77 2.28
C PRO A 64 12.00 22.77 2.13
N GLU A 65 12.83 22.60 3.17
CA GLU A 65 13.99 21.70 3.19
C GLU A 65 13.60 20.22 3.09
N ASN A 66 12.37 19.87 3.46
CA ASN A 66 11.83 18.52 3.31
C ASN A 66 11.39 18.22 1.88
N GLY A 67 11.43 19.20 0.98
CA GLY A 67 10.91 19.09 -0.38
C GLY A 67 9.41 19.39 -0.46
N THR A 68 8.82 19.11 -1.62
CA THR A 68 7.41 19.41 -1.91
C THR A 68 6.60 18.15 -2.14
N LEU A 69 5.27 18.27 -2.16
CA LEU A 69 4.39 17.18 -2.60
C LEU A 69 4.80 16.65 -3.99
N GLY A 70 5.18 17.54 -4.91
CA GLY A 70 5.64 17.15 -6.24
C GLY A 70 6.90 16.29 -6.23
N SER A 71 7.88 16.60 -5.38
CA SER A 71 9.17 15.91 -5.37
C SER A 71 9.17 14.62 -4.52
N VAL A 72 8.49 14.61 -3.38
CA VAL A 72 8.57 13.51 -2.39
C VAL A 72 7.22 13.11 -1.77
N GLY A 73 6.10 13.63 -2.27
CA GLY A 73 4.77 13.46 -1.69
C GLY A 73 4.07 12.11 -1.95
N CYS A 74 4.77 11.07 -2.42
CA CYS A 74 4.18 9.78 -2.75
C CYS A 74 3.34 9.17 -1.62
N ALA A 75 3.83 9.23 -0.37
CA ALA A 75 3.13 8.71 0.80
C ALA A 75 1.83 9.47 1.10
N VAL A 76 1.87 10.80 1.00
CA VAL A 76 0.70 11.67 1.25
C VAL A 76 -0.35 11.47 0.15
N ALA A 77 0.07 11.42 -1.11
CA ALA A 77 -0.83 11.15 -2.22
C ALA A 77 -1.46 9.74 -2.12
N ALA A 78 -0.68 8.72 -1.75
CA ALA A 78 -1.18 7.38 -1.50
C ALA A 78 -2.20 7.31 -0.35
N ALA A 79 -1.93 8.01 0.76
CA ALA A 79 -2.87 8.12 1.88
C ALA A 79 -4.18 8.81 1.45
N ALA A 80 -4.09 9.92 0.71
CA ALA A 80 -5.27 10.63 0.20
C ALA A 80 -6.11 9.75 -0.74
N MET A 81 -5.48 8.95 -1.62
CA MET A 81 -6.18 7.98 -2.46
C MET A 81 -6.95 6.94 -1.62
N VAL A 82 -6.34 6.42 -0.55
CA VAL A 82 -7.02 5.47 0.36
C VAL A 82 -8.18 6.13 1.10
N PHE A 83 -8.02 7.36 1.62
CA PHE A 83 -9.12 8.10 2.24
C PHE A 83 -10.30 8.28 1.30
N GLN A 84 -10.04 8.71 0.07
CA GLN A 84 -11.11 8.93 -0.90
C GLN A 84 -11.78 7.62 -1.35
N SER A 85 -11.04 6.51 -1.39
CA SER A 85 -11.63 5.18 -1.63
C SER A 85 -12.61 4.75 -0.53
N TYR A 86 -12.42 5.23 0.70
CA TYR A 86 -13.38 5.04 1.80
C TYR A 86 -14.51 6.06 1.79
N GLY A 87 -14.58 6.97 0.80
CA GLY A 87 -15.61 8.01 0.73
C GLY A 87 -15.37 9.16 1.70
N ILE A 88 -14.11 9.48 1.97
CA ILE A 88 -13.69 10.67 2.73
C ILE A 88 -13.17 11.69 1.73
N ASP A 89 -13.82 12.85 1.69
CA ASP A 89 -13.45 13.90 0.74
C ASP A 89 -12.13 14.56 1.17
N THR A 90 -11.06 14.24 0.45
CA THR A 90 -9.74 14.82 0.63
C THR A 90 -8.93 14.67 -0.65
N ASP A 91 -7.96 15.55 -0.81
CA ASP A 91 -6.89 15.44 -1.81
C ASP A 91 -5.51 15.47 -1.14
N PRO A 92 -4.40 15.32 -1.90
CA PRO A 92 -3.05 15.37 -1.33
C PRO A 92 -2.70 16.70 -0.65
N GLN A 93 -3.27 17.83 -1.10
CA GLN A 93 -3.01 19.15 -0.54
C GLN A 93 -3.67 19.30 0.83
N GLN A 94 -4.98 19.02 0.89
CA GLN A 94 -5.76 19.08 2.13
C GLN A 94 -5.15 18.16 3.20
N LEU A 95 -4.77 16.95 2.80
CA LEU A 95 -4.12 16.02 3.72
C LEU A 95 -2.73 16.54 4.16
N ASN A 96 -1.93 17.12 3.26
CA ASN A 96 -0.63 17.70 3.62
C ASN A 96 -0.77 18.84 4.63
N TRP A 97 -1.75 19.73 4.45
CA TRP A 97 -2.00 20.84 5.37
C TRP A 97 -2.46 20.33 6.75
N PHE A 98 -3.36 19.36 6.76
CA PHE A 98 -3.78 18.72 8.01
C PHE A 98 -2.61 18.07 8.76
N LEU A 99 -1.77 17.31 8.06
CA LEU A 99 -0.60 16.67 8.63
C LEU A 99 0.39 17.70 9.16
N THR A 100 0.56 18.82 8.46
CA THR A 100 1.38 19.94 8.94
C THR A 100 0.87 20.47 10.27
N ASP A 101 -0.43 20.75 10.38
CA ASP A 101 -1.08 21.24 11.61
C ASP A 101 -0.99 20.23 12.76
N LYS A 102 -1.10 18.93 12.47
CA LYS A 102 -1.13 17.87 13.49
C LYS A 102 0.23 17.28 13.85
N GLY A 103 1.33 17.86 13.38
CA GLY A 103 2.67 17.29 13.58
C GLY A 103 2.78 15.88 13.00
N GLY A 104 2.18 15.69 11.82
CA GLY A 104 2.07 14.43 11.09
C GLY A 104 3.33 14.04 10.33
N TYR A 105 4.44 14.76 10.53
CA TYR A 105 5.72 14.50 9.88
C TYR A 105 6.85 14.40 10.90
N THR A 106 7.83 13.55 10.60
CA THR A 106 9.15 13.58 11.26
C THR A 106 9.90 14.86 10.89
N GLU A 107 11.00 15.15 11.58
CA GLU A 107 11.92 16.25 11.21
C GLU A 107 12.45 16.16 9.77
N ARG A 108 12.44 14.95 9.18
CA ARG A 108 12.87 14.69 7.79
C ARG A 108 11.72 14.72 6.79
N GLY A 109 10.53 15.14 7.20
CA GLY A 109 9.34 15.19 6.34
C GLY A 109 8.70 13.83 6.07
N TRP A 110 9.02 12.78 6.85
CA TRP A 110 8.38 11.47 6.67
C TRP A 110 7.04 11.42 7.38
N LEU A 111 6.02 10.94 6.67
CA LEU A 111 4.66 10.80 7.16
C LEU A 111 4.58 9.85 8.36
N TYR A 112 3.90 10.27 9.43
CA TYR A 112 3.40 9.39 10.49
C TYR A 112 2.01 8.86 10.11
N TRP A 113 1.90 7.58 9.74
CA TRP A 113 0.65 6.97 9.27
C TRP A 113 -0.48 7.04 10.30
N GLU A 114 -0.14 6.89 11.58
CA GLU A 114 -1.07 7.04 12.69
C GLU A 114 -1.64 8.45 12.80
N ARG A 115 -0.84 9.48 12.45
CA ARG A 115 -1.31 10.88 12.42
C ARG A 115 -2.19 11.15 11.21
N ALA A 116 -1.91 10.52 10.07
CA ALA A 116 -2.80 10.60 8.91
C ALA A 116 -4.20 10.07 9.24
N ALA A 117 -4.30 8.94 9.95
CA ALA A 117 -5.57 8.35 10.36
C ALA A 117 -6.47 9.30 11.19
N TRP A 118 -5.88 10.29 11.88
CA TRP A 118 -6.64 11.31 12.62
C TRP A 118 -7.47 12.25 11.72
N TRP A 119 -7.29 12.22 10.40
CA TRP A 119 -8.15 12.94 9.47
C TRP A 119 -9.59 12.43 9.52
N ALA A 120 -9.78 11.13 9.78
CA ALA A 120 -11.09 10.50 9.87
C ALA A 120 -11.07 9.34 10.89
N PRO A 121 -10.91 9.64 12.20
CA PRO A 121 -10.61 8.63 13.22
C PRO A 121 -11.74 7.62 13.44
N ASP A 122 -12.98 7.99 13.15
CA ASP A 122 -14.15 7.11 13.26
C ASP A 122 -14.32 6.18 12.05
N ARG A 123 -13.50 6.34 11.01
CA ARG A 123 -13.63 5.63 9.72
C ARG A 123 -12.35 4.95 9.27
N VAL A 124 -11.19 5.46 9.66
CA VAL A 124 -9.88 4.98 9.24
C VAL A 124 -8.99 4.81 10.45
N GLN A 125 -8.29 3.68 10.49
CA GLN A 125 -7.31 3.36 11.51
C GLN A 125 -6.00 2.91 10.84
N HIS A 126 -4.87 3.36 11.38
CA HIS A 126 -3.58 2.75 11.08
C HIS A 126 -3.48 1.41 11.82
N VAL A 127 -3.44 0.30 11.08
CA VAL A 127 -3.48 -1.05 11.67
C VAL A 127 -2.09 -1.62 11.91
N TYR A 128 -1.17 -1.50 10.94
CA TYR A 128 0.19 -2.01 11.06
C TYR A 128 1.14 -1.41 10.00
N GLU A 129 2.43 -1.37 10.33
CA GLU A 129 3.53 -1.11 9.39
C GLU A 129 4.62 -2.16 9.64
N ASP A 130 4.88 -3.06 8.66
CA ASP A 130 5.87 -4.14 8.77
C ASP A 130 6.24 -4.67 7.36
N LEU A 131 7.14 -5.66 7.30
CA LEU A 131 7.41 -6.45 6.10
C LEU A 131 6.12 -7.05 5.53
N PRO A 132 5.93 -6.98 4.19
CA PRO A 132 4.71 -7.46 3.56
C PRO A 132 4.68 -8.99 3.51
N SER A 133 3.47 -9.55 3.47
CA SER A 133 3.23 -10.93 3.03
C SER A 133 2.07 -10.95 2.05
N TYR A 134 2.06 -11.92 1.14
CA TYR A 134 0.96 -12.07 0.20
C TYR A 134 -0.37 -12.28 0.94
N HIS A 135 -0.35 -13.04 2.04
CA HIS A 135 -1.52 -13.23 2.90
C HIS A 135 -2.13 -11.90 3.37
N LEU A 136 -1.31 -10.95 3.82
CA LEU A 136 -1.80 -9.67 4.32
C LEU A 136 -2.43 -8.83 3.21
N ILE A 137 -1.80 -8.78 2.04
CA ILE A 137 -2.33 -8.02 0.90
C ILE A 137 -3.63 -8.68 0.40
N ASP A 138 -3.59 -9.98 0.12
CA ASP A 138 -4.73 -10.74 -0.39
C ASP A 138 -5.93 -10.67 0.55
N SER A 139 -5.71 -10.76 1.87
CA SER A 139 -6.80 -10.74 2.85
C SER A 139 -7.40 -9.34 3.01
N ASN A 140 -6.64 -8.27 2.78
CA ASN A 140 -7.18 -6.91 2.79
C ASN A 140 -7.99 -6.63 1.52
N LEU A 141 -7.48 -7.00 0.35
CA LEU A 141 -8.21 -6.85 -0.91
C LEU A 141 -9.53 -7.63 -0.90
N ALA A 142 -9.54 -8.85 -0.35
CA ALA A 142 -10.76 -9.65 -0.19
C ALA A 142 -11.79 -9.01 0.76
N ARG A 143 -11.37 -8.12 1.66
CA ARG A 143 -12.24 -7.37 2.58
C ARG A 143 -12.61 -5.97 2.06
N GLY A 144 -12.17 -5.61 0.85
CA GLY A 144 -12.42 -4.27 0.30
C GLY A 144 -11.46 -3.18 0.77
N ASN A 145 -10.35 -3.55 1.42
CA ASN A 145 -9.37 -2.61 1.93
C ASN A 145 -8.21 -2.46 0.92
N PRO A 146 -7.99 -1.27 0.33
CA PRO A 146 -6.77 -1.03 -0.44
C PRO A 146 -5.55 -0.99 0.48
N VAL A 147 -4.38 -1.31 -0.07
CA VAL A 147 -3.15 -1.47 0.72
C VAL A 147 -2.07 -0.53 0.21
N ILE A 148 -1.59 0.37 1.08
CA ILE A 148 -0.40 1.17 0.79
C ILE A 148 0.82 0.28 0.97
N VAL A 149 1.69 0.24 -0.03
CA VAL A 149 2.93 -0.53 0.02
C VAL A 149 4.13 0.33 -0.28
N ARG A 150 5.24 0.03 0.40
CA ARG A 150 6.55 0.59 0.12
C ARG A 150 7.23 -0.22 -0.97
N VAL A 151 7.57 0.42 -2.07
CA VAL A 151 8.41 -0.15 -3.12
C VAL A 151 9.80 0.50 -3.07
N ARG A 152 10.81 -0.25 -3.48
CA ARG A 152 12.19 0.23 -3.56
C ARG A 152 12.68 0.04 -4.98
N TYR A 153 12.96 1.15 -5.65
CA TYR A 153 13.54 1.09 -6.99
C TYR A 153 14.97 0.53 -6.92
N SER A 154 15.47 0.03 -8.05
CA SER A 154 16.86 -0.44 -8.18
C SER A 154 17.88 0.65 -7.85
N SER A 155 17.52 1.92 -8.03
CA SER A 155 18.30 3.10 -7.62
C SER A 155 18.40 3.28 -6.09
N GLY A 156 17.64 2.52 -5.30
CA GLY A 156 17.56 2.65 -3.84
C GLY A 156 16.53 3.66 -3.35
N ILE A 157 15.87 4.39 -4.26
CA ILE A 157 14.81 5.34 -3.92
C ILE A 157 13.60 4.58 -3.37
N THR A 158 13.07 5.10 -2.26
CA THR A 158 11.83 4.60 -1.65
C THR A 158 10.65 5.31 -2.26
N HIS A 159 9.61 4.55 -2.58
CA HIS A 159 8.37 5.05 -3.16
C HIS A 159 7.17 4.35 -2.54
N PHE A 160 6.02 5.02 -2.51
CA PHE A 160 4.78 4.47 -1.96
C PHE A 160 3.69 4.47 -3.02
N VAL A 161 3.00 3.35 -3.11
CA VAL A 161 1.90 3.12 -4.07
C VAL A 161 0.73 2.46 -3.37
N VAL A 162 -0.46 2.51 -3.98
CA VAL A 162 -1.65 1.85 -3.45
C VAL A 162 -1.97 0.63 -4.29
N ILE A 163 -1.96 -0.56 -3.70
CA ILE A 163 -2.56 -1.74 -4.31
C ILE A 163 -4.08 -1.60 -4.20
N ALA A 164 -4.73 -1.38 -5.33
CA ALA A 164 -6.17 -1.18 -5.47
C ALA A 164 -6.89 -2.46 -5.94
N GLY A 165 -6.17 -3.55 -6.20
CA GLY A 165 -6.81 -4.75 -6.71
C GLY A 165 -5.84 -5.85 -7.12
N LYS A 166 -6.39 -6.89 -7.75
CA LYS A 166 -5.64 -8.04 -8.25
C LYS A 166 -6.36 -8.75 -9.38
N GLN A 167 -5.59 -9.23 -10.36
CA GLN A 167 -6.05 -10.08 -11.45
C GLN A 167 -5.07 -11.25 -11.63
N GLY A 168 -5.54 -12.49 -11.47
CA GLY A 168 -4.64 -13.65 -11.45
C GLY A 168 -3.64 -13.54 -10.29
N PHE A 169 -2.35 -13.41 -10.61
CA PHE A 169 -1.29 -13.18 -9.63
C PHE A 169 -0.81 -11.72 -9.57
N ASP A 170 -1.29 -10.86 -10.47
CA ASP A 170 -0.79 -9.50 -10.65
C ASP A 170 -1.59 -8.49 -9.83
N TYR A 171 -0.89 -7.68 -9.04
CA TYR A 171 -1.50 -6.60 -8.27
C TYR A 171 -1.78 -5.38 -9.16
N LEU A 172 -2.98 -4.82 -9.02
CA LEU A 172 -3.37 -3.57 -9.68
C LEU A 172 -3.00 -2.40 -8.78
N VAL A 173 -2.18 -1.48 -9.28
CA VAL A 173 -1.56 -0.43 -8.48
C VAL A 173 -2.03 0.96 -8.94
N ARG A 174 -2.14 1.90 -7.99
CA ARG A 174 -2.21 3.34 -8.22
C ARG A 174 -0.89 3.95 -7.78
N ASP A 175 -0.12 4.43 -8.75
CA ASP A 175 1.18 5.04 -8.54
C ASP A 175 1.06 6.58 -8.56
N PRO A 176 1.43 7.28 -7.46
CA PRO A 176 1.37 8.74 -7.42
C PRO A 176 2.54 9.45 -8.14
N GLY A 177 3.65 8.76 -8.41
CA GLY A 177 4.86 9.32 -9.03
C GLY A 177 4.76 9.48 -10.54
N ALA A 178 4.06 8.56 -11.20
CA ALA A 178 3.72 8.64 -12.62
C ALA A 178 2.45 7.80 -12.86
N GLY A 179 1.47 8.34 -13.58
CA GLY A 179 0.19 7.68 -13.75
C GLY A 179 0.27 6.43 -14.64
N ALA A 180 -0.14 5.30 -14.06
CA ALA A 180 -0.29 3.96 -14.62
C ALA A 180 0.99 3.10 -14.70
#